data_AF-A0ABD3UXD8-F1
#
_entry.id   AF-A0ABD3UXD8-F1
#
_cell.length_a   1.000
_cell.length_b   1.000
_cell.length_c   1.000
_cell.angle_alpha   90.00
_cell.angle_beta   90.00
_cell.angle_gamma   90.00
#
_symmetry.space_group_name_H-M   'P 1'
#
loop_
_entity.id
_entity.type
_entity.pdbx_description
1 polymer ?
#
loop_
_entity_poly.entity_id
_entity_poly.type
_entity_poly.pdbx_seq_one_letter_code
_entity_poly.pdbx_strand_id
1 'polypeptide(L)'
;MGLQALDKSLWPILLLTKPDDIKMNNLTCLEDFKFLKSGHWVCVFDFNDHSYESGILGQIFPKGKTTVTNEEKFRYVENVVQLRDELQSPEKVVWIFSNGRKELGKPHKYRKEWIDEYSSGIKGAVQFFHQRSVIPEKRAIIILFILSEDFAGVVETLFELVSHFSWKQIVIIADKQETFDKFKHVVESERNFYHEDLEGSSVVGLSWKEVSSVFEEAMGIEVESDCKVPTSSGAMMTVDKIFRAT
;
A
#
# COMPACT_ATOMS: atom_id res chain seq x y z
N MET A 1 16.08 -22.22 -0.67
CA MET A 1 15.07 -22.16 0.42
C MET A 1 13.85 -21.55 -0.24
N GLY A 2 12.77 -22.32 -0.45
CA GLY A 2 11.61 -21.83 -1.22
C GLY A 2 10.84 -20.79 -0.43
N LEU A 3 10.50 -19.66 -1.06
CA LEU A 3 9.60 -18.66 -0.49
C LEU A 3 8.23 -19.33 -0.25
N GLN A 4 7.78 -19.32 1.00
CA GLN A 4 6.44 -19.78 1.34
C GLN A 4 5.44 -18.68 0.97
N ALA A 5 4.32 -19.07 0.36
CA ALA A 5 3.24 -18.15 0.07
C ALA A 5 2.76 -17.43 1.35
N LEU A 6 2.37 -16.16 1.21
CA LEU A 6 1.87 -15.33 2.28
C LEU A 6 0.70 -16.03 2.98
N ASP A 7 0.73 -16.06 4.31
CA ASP A 7 -0.36 -16.60 5.13
C ASP A 7 -1.67 -15.88 4.76
N LYS A 8 -2.60 -16.61 4.13
CA LYS A 8 -3.90 -16.09 3.65
C LYS A 8 -4.79 -15.54 4.76
N SER A 9 -4.42 -15.75 6.00
CA SER A 9 -5.10 -15.17 7.15
C SER A 9 -4.66 -13.75 7.50
N LEU A 10 -3.60 -13.24 6.86
CA LEU A 10 -3.09 -11.90 7.11
C LEU A 10 -4.00 -10.86 6.49
N TRP A 11 -3.99 -9.67 7.09
CA TRP A 11 -4.86 -8.55 6.79
C TRP A 11 -3.98 -7.37 6.35
N PRO A 12 -3.60 -7.32 5.07
CA PRO A 12 -2.65 -6.33 4.60
C PRO A 12 -3.28 -4.93 4.50
N ILE A 13 -2.57 -3.97 5.08
CA ILE A 13 -2.85 -2.54 5.04
C ILE A 13 -1.74 -1.90 4.21
N LEU A 14 -2.10 -1.08 3.22
CA LEU A 14 -1.13 -0.39 2.37
C LEU A 14 -1.10 1.10 2.69
N LEU A 15 0.08 1.66 2.86
CA LEU A 15 0.34 3.10 2.88
C LEU A 15 1.08 3.48 1.59
N LEU A 16 0.55 4.45 0.87
CA LEU A 16 1.16 4.98 -0.35
C LEU A 16 1.51 6.45 -0.13
N THR A 17 2.79 6.80 -0.18
CA THR A 17 3.14 8.22 -0.29
C THR A 17 2.72 8.74 -1.66
N LYS A 18 2.57 10.06 -1.79
CA LYS A 18 2.32 10.68 -3.09
C LYS A 18 3.50 10.35 -4.03
N PRO A 19 3.30 9.76 -5.21
CA PRO A 19 4.38 9.58 -6.18
C PRO A 19 4.75 10.89 -6.87
N ASP A 20 6.01 11.04 -7.30
CA ASP A 20 6.43 12.20 -8.08
C ASP A 20 5.62 12.33 -9.37
N ASP A 21 5.28 13.55 -9.78
CA ASP A 21 4.51 13.81 -11.01
C ASP A 21 5.17 13.18 -12.25
N ILE A 22 6.50 13.15 -12.29
CA ILE A 22 7.29 12.51 -13.37
C ILE A 22 7.11 10.98 -13.33
N LYS A 23 7.10 10.38 -12.13
CA LYS A 23 6.89 8.93 -11.97
C LYS A 23 5.47 8.54 -12.40
N MET A 24 4.46 9.34 -12.09
CA MET A 24 3.07 9.04 -12.45
C MET A 24 2.75 9.17 -13.93
N ASN A 25 3.40 10.09 -14.64
CA ASN A 25 3.18 10.27 -16.07
C ASN A 25 3.84 9.19 -16.94
N ASN A 26 4.63 8.29 -16.37
CA ASN A 26 5.26 7.20 -17.09
C ASN A 26 4.42 5.92 -16.98
N LEU A 27 3.84 5.45 -18.10
CA LEU A 27 3.06 4.21 -18.16
C LEU A 27 3.81 2.99 -17.60
N THR A 28 5.13 2.94 -17.76
CA THR A 28 5.98 1.86 -17.23
C THR A 28 5.91 1.78 -15.71
N CYS A 29 5.83 2.94 -15.03
CA CYS A 29 5.69 3.02 -13.58
C CYS A 29 4.36 2.40 -13.12
N LEU A 30 3.26 2.69 -13.81
CA LEU A 30 1.95 2.09 -13.50
C LEU A 30 1.89 0.59 -13.76
N GLU A 31 2.58 0.09 -14.80
CA GLU A 31 2.71 -1.34 -15.06
C GLU A 31 3.37 -2.06 -13.88
N ASP A 32 4.44 -1.48 -13.31
CA ASP A 32 5.15 -2.04 -12.17
C ASP A 32 4.29 -2.11 -10.89
N PHE A 33 3.17 -1.39 -10.80
CA PHE A 33 2.23 -1.45 -9.68
C PHE A 33 1.01 -2.34 -9.93
N LYS A 34 0.88 -2.96 -11.12
CA LYS A 34 -0.31 -3.77 -11.45
C LYS A 34 -0.52 -4.96 -10.51
N PHE A 35 0.53 -5.47 -9.87
CA PHE A 35 0.42 -6.52 -8.86
C PHE A 35 -0.51 -6.14 -7.69
N LEU A 36 -0.64 -4.85 -7.39
CA LEU A 36 -1.52 -4.36 -6.32
C LEU A 36 -2.97 -4.79 -6.51
N LYS A 37 -3.46 -4.96 -7.75
CA LYS A 37 -4.83 -5.41 -8.03
C LYS A 37 -5.13 -6.82 -7.54
N SER A 38 -4.08 -7.62 -7.34
CA SER A 38 -4.17 -9.04 -6.98
C SER A 38 -4.00 -9.26 -5.47
N GLY A 39 -3.61 -8.23 -4.73
CA GLY A 39 -3.50 -8.27 -3.27
C GLY A 39 -4.86 -8.26 -2.57
N HIS A 40 -4.97 -8.97 -1.46
CA HIS A 40 -6.16 -8.99 -0.58
C HIS A 40 -6.12 -7.83 0.43
N TRP A 41 -5.98 -6.60 -0.06
CA TRP A 41 -5.87 -5.41 0.78
C TRP A 41 -7.16 -5.16 1.57
N VAL A 42 -7.02 -4.90 2.86
CA VAL A 42 -8.14 -4.53 3.73
C VAL A 42 -8.39 -3.03 3.61
N CYS A 43 -7.32 -2.25 3.65
CA CYS A 43 -7.39 -0.82 3.43
C CYS A 43 -6.10 -0.26 2.81
N VAL A 44 -6.25 0.91 2.19
CA VAL A 44 -5.18 1.70 1.59
C VAL A 44 -5.28 3.12 2.12
N PHE A 45 -4.21 3.60 2.76
CA PHE A 45 -4.01 5.01 3.10
C PHE A 45 -3.21 5.66 1.98
N ASP A 46 -3.88 6.47 1.17
CA ASP A 46 -3.32 7.04 -0.04
C ASP A 46 -3.12 8.55 0.10
N PHE A 47 -1.87 9.00 0.07
CA PHE A 47 -1.50 10.41 0.19
C PHE A 47 -1.48 11.14 -1.16
N ASN A 48 -1.82 10.47 -2.26
CA ASN A 48 -1.95 11.08 -3.58
C ASN A 48 -3.37 11.64 -3.81
N ASP A 49 -3.49 12.97 -3.80
CA ASP A 49 -4.74 13.69 -4.05
C ASP A 49 -5.30 13.52 -5.48
N HIS A 50 -4.52 12.97 -6.42
CA HIS A 50 -4.91 12.70 -7.81
C HIS A 50 -5.25 11.23 -8.07
N SER A 51 -5.26 10.39 -7.03
CA SER A 51 -5.26 8.94 -7.22
C SER A 51 -6.46 8.40 -7.99
N TYR A 52 -7.62 9.04 -7.84
CA TYR A 52 -8.86 8.62 -8.49
C TYR A 52 -8.84 8.82 -10.02
N GLU A 53 -8.23 9.90 -10.51
CA GLU A 53 -8.25 10.24 -11.94
C GLU A 53 -7.06 9.65 -12.69
N SER A 54 -5.85 9.85 -12.15
CA SER A 54 -4.60 9.52 -12.82
C SER A 54 -3.66 8.64 -12.00
N GLY A 55 -3.99 8.32 -10.75
CA GLY A 55 -3.15 7.50 -9.88
C GLY A 55 -3.46 6.02 -9.83
N ILE A 56 -2.86 5.36 -8.84
CA ILE A 56 -2.95 3.91 -8.63
C ILE A 56 -4.41 3.47 -8.50
N LEU A 57 -5.26 4.20 -7.77
CA LEU A 57 -6.68 3.85 -7.64
C LEU A 57 -7.38 3.81 -9.00
N GLY A 58 -7.32 4.92 -9.75
CA GLY A 58 -8.04 5.08 -11.01
C GLY A 58 -7.56 4.14 -12.12
N GLN A 59 -6.28 3.80 -12.11
CA GLN A 59 -5.63 3.05 -13.20
C GLN A 59 -5.50 1.54 -12.91
N ILE A 60 -5.40 1.13 -11.65
CA ILE A 60 -5.03 -0.25 -11.29
C ILE A 60 -6.16 -0.99 -10.58
N PHE A 61 -6.91 -0.31 -9.69
CA PHE A 61 -7.91 -0.98 -8.88
C PHE A 61 -9.26 -1.09 -9.62
N PRO A 62 -9.87 -2.28 -9.68
CA PRO A 62 -11.10 -2.48 -10.44
C PRO A 62 -12.29 -1.78 -9.77
N LYS A 63 -13.08 -1.08 -10.58
CA LYS A 63 -14.35 -0.47 -10.17
C LYS A 63 -15.25 -1.55 -9.53
N GLY A 64 -15.78 -1.25 -8.34
CA GLY A 64 -16.68 -2.15 -7.61
C GLY A 64 -16.02 -3.07 -6.59
N LYS A 65 -14.68 -3.22 -6.58
CA LYS A 65 -13.96 -3.94 -5.50
C LYS A 65 -13.36 -3.02 -4.43
N THR A 66 -13.53 -1.72 -4.60
CA THR A 66 -12.98 -0.69 -3.73
C THR A 66 -14.10 0.19 -3.19
N THR A 67 -14.12 0.40 -1.89
CA THR A 67 -14.94 1.42 -1.23
C THR A 67 -14.07 2.66 -1.04
N VAL A 68 -14.33 3.71 -1.82
CA VAL A 68 -13.56 4.95 -1.78
C VAL A 68 -14.14 5.89 -0.72
N THR A 69 -13.30 6.37 0.19
CA THR A 69 -13.67 7.25 1.30
C THR A 69 -12.54 8.25 1.60
N ASN A 70 -12.71 9.05 2.64
CA ASN A 70 -11.73 10.01 3.13
C ASN A 70 -11.65 9.94 4.67
N GLU A 71 -10.79 10.78 5.24
CA GLU A 71 -10.50 10.83 6.67
C GLU A 71 -11.71 11.26 7.52
N GLU A 72 -12.63 12.08 7.00
CA GLU A 72 -13.80 12.57 7.75
C GLU A 72 -14.69 11.44 8.24
N LYS A 73 -14.81 10.36 7.45
CA LYS A 73 -15.62 9.19 7.78
C LYS A 73 -15.21 8.53 9.10
N PHE A 74 -13.99 8.78 9.57
CA PHE A 74 -13.42 8.15 10.76
C PHE A 74 -13.22 9.09 11.95
N ARG A 75 -13.54 10.39 11.84
CA ARG A 75 -13.33 11.34 12.96
C ARG A 75 -14.16 11.02 14.20
N TYR A 76 -15.37 10.49 14.01
CA TYR A 76 -16.32 10.20 15.08
C TYR A 76 -17.02 8.86 14.82
N VAL A 77 -16.33 7.76 15.08
CA VAL A 77 -16.89 6.41 14.92
C VAL A 77 -17.71 6.05 16.16
N GLU A 78 -19.03 6.20 16.08
CA GLU A 78 -19.94 5.81 17.18
C GLU A 78 -20.13 4.30 17.25
N ASN A 79 -20.25 3.64 16.10
CA ASN A 79 -20.46 2.20 15.99
C ASN A 79 -19.51 1.59 14.96
N VAL A 80 -18.49 0.89 15.47
CA VAL A 80 -17.44 0.25 14.66
C VAL A 80 -18.02 -0.82 13.73
N VAL A 81 -18.98 -1.63 14.19
CA VAL A 81 -19.55 -2.72 13.39
C VAL A 81 -20.37 -2.15 12.23
N GLN A 82 -21.20 -1.16 12.52
CA GLN A 82 -21.98 -0.47 11.49
C GLN A 82 -21.07 0.16 10.45
N LEU A 83 -20.03 0.89 10.87
CA LEU A 83 -19.09 1.52 9.94
C LEU A 83 -18.36 0.48 9.08
N ARG A 84 -17.94 -0.65 9.66
CA ARG A 84 -17.32 -1.74 8.91
C ARG A 84 -18.26 -2.30 7.83
N ASP A 85 -19.51 -2.51 8.17
CA ASP A 85 -20.52 -3.04 7.25
C ASP A 85 -20.84 -2.02 6.14
N GLU A 86 -20.91 -0.72 6.46
CA GLU A 86 -21.03 0.37 5.49
C GLU A 86 -19.83 0.43 4.53
N LEU A 87 -18.62 0.20 5.05
CA LEU A 87 -17.40 0.15 4.26
C LEU A 87 -17.27 -1.14 3.43
N GLN A 88 -18.08 -2.15 3.74
CA GLN A 88 -18.04 -3.49 3.14
C GLN A 88 -16.66 -4.15 3.32
N SER A 89 -16.06 -3.97 4.49
CA SER A 89 -14.74 -4.52 4.83
C SER A 89 -14.88 -5.85 5.57
N PRO A 90 -14.08 -6.89 5.24
CA PRO A 90 -12.94 -6.88 4.29
C PRO A 90 -13.27 -7.25 2.84
N GLU A 91 -14.54 -7.45 2.48
CA GLU A 91 -14.93 -7.90 1.13
C GLU A 91 -14.48 -6.93 0.02
N LYS A 92 -14.41 -5.64 0.36
CA LYS A 92 -13.85 -4.58 -0.47
C LYS A 92 -12.65 -3.92 0.19
N VAL A 93 -11.73 -3.48 -0.66
CA VAL A 93 -10.61 -2.64 -0.25
C VAL A 93 -11.16 -1.28 0.18
N VAL A 94 -10.90 -0.85 1.41
CA VAL A 94 -11.24 0.49 1.85
C VAL A 94 -10.13 1.47 1.44
N TRP A 95 -10.40 2.31 0.45
CA TRP A 95 -9.43 3.29 -0.04
C TRP A 95 -9.67 4.65 0.60
N ILE A 96 -8.70 5.12 1.36
CA ILE A 96 -8.78 6.33 2.17
C ILE A 96 -7.86 7.39 1.57
N PHE A 97 -8.45 8.42 0.99
CA PHE A 97 -7.72 9.62 0.63
C PHE A 97 -7.21 10.30 1.91
N SER A 98 -5.90 10.22 2.10
CA SER A 98 -5.23 10.56 3.35
C SER A 98 -4.60 11.95 3.33
N ASN A 99 -4.45 12.58 2.16
CA ASN A 99 -4.00 13.96 2.06
C ASN A 99 -4.63 14.67 0.85
N GLY A 100 -5.90 15.02 0.98
CA GLY A 100 -6.68 15.67 -0.07
C GLY A 100 -7.26 14.71 -1.09
N ARG A 101 -8.13 15.25 -1.95
CA ARG A 101 -8.84 14.58 -3.05
C ARG A 101 -9.29 15.66 -4.04
N LYS A 102 -8.52 15.86 -5.09
CA LYS A 102 -8.59 17.05 -5.95
C LYS A 102 -9.94 17.21 -6.64
N GLU A 103 -10.55 16.13 -7.10
CA GLU A 103 -11.85 16.16 -7.79
C GLU A 103 -13.00 16.58 -6.86
N LEU A 104 -12.81 16.49 -5.54
CA LEU A 104 -13.75 16.99 -4.53
C LEU A 104 -13.36 18.38 -4.01
N GLY A 105 -12.37 19.04 -4.62
CA GLY A 105 -11.89 20.35 -4.17
C GLY A 105 -11.13 20.31 -2.84
N LYS A 106 -10.68 19.14 -2.38
CA LYS A 106 -9.82 19.01 -1.20
C LYS A 106 -8.36 18.97 -1.66
N PRO A 107 -7.55 20.02 -1.42
CA PRO A 107 -6.19 20.04 -1.93
C PRO A 107 -5.26 19.19 -1.07
N HIS A 108 -4.17 18.73 -1.67
CA HIS A 108 -3.03 18.22 -0.92
C HIS A 108 -2.47 19.32 0.01
N LYS A 109 -2.10 18.93 1.22
CA LYS A 109 -1.65 19.84 2.29
C LYS A 109 -0.23 19.52 2.71
N TYR A 110 0.52 20.57 3.02
CA TYR A 110 1.76 20.41 3.76
C TYR A 110 1.48 20.01 5.20
N ARG A 111 2.54 19.56 5.86
CA ARG A 111 2.48 18.93 7.16
C ARG A 111 1.65 19.68 8.22
N LYS A 112 1.85 20.99 8.36
CA LYS A 112 1.16 21.77 9.39
C LYS A 112 -0.35 21.78 9.14
N GLU A 113 -0.77 22.14 7.92
CA GLU A 113 -2.19 22.13 7.57
C GLU A 113 -2.78 20.72 7.59
N TRP A 114 -1.99 19.70 7.23
CA TRP A 114 -2.41 18.30 7.31
C TRP A 114 -2.71 17.88 8.76
N ILE A 115 -1.86 18.29 9.71
CA ILE A 115 -2.07 18.03 11.14
C ILE A 115 -3.39 18.66 11.59
N ASP A 116 -3.62 19.92 11.23
CA ASP A 116 -4.81 20.67 11.65
C ASP A 116 -6.10 20.14 11.00
N GLU A 117 -6.05 19.77 9.73
CA GLU A 117 -7.24 19.44 8.95
C GLU A 117 -7.53 17.94 8.87
N TYR A 118 -6.53 17.08 8.66
CA TYR A 118 -6.74 15.68 8.27
C TYR A 118 -6.34 14.66 9.35
N SER A 119 -5.38 15.00 10.22
CA SER A 119 -4.78 14.02 11.14
C SER A 119 -5.79 13.35 12.07
N SER A 120 -6.80 14.07 12.56
CA SER A 120 -7.82 13.51 13.46
C SER A 120 -8.58 12.36 12.82
N GLY A 121 -8.97 12.50 11.55
CA GLY A 121 -9.66 11.47 10.80
C GLY A 121 -8.74 10.27 10.50
N ILE A 122 -7.49 10.53 10.14
CA ILE A 122 -6.54 9.45 9.85
C ILE A 122 -6.17 8.64 11.09
N LYS A 123 -6.02 9.28 12.24
CA LYS A 123 -5.87 8.57 13.52
C LYS A 123 -7.10 7.73 13.85
N GLY A 124 -8.30 8.29 13.66
CA GLY A 124 -9.54 7.55 13.80
C GLY A 124 -9.63 6.34 12.87
N ALA A 125 -9.12 6.45 11.64
CA ALA A 125 -9.06 5.34 10.69
C ALA A 125 -8.10 4.24 11.16
N VAL A 126 -6.88 4.60 11.60
CA VAL A 126 -5.92 3.64 12.17
C VAL A 126 -6.54 2.91 13.38
N GLN A 127 -7.14 3.66 14.30
CA GLN A 127 -7.82 3.09 15.48
C GLN A 127 -8.98 2.16 15.08
N PHE A 128 -9.75 2.51 14.06
CA PHE A 128 -10.83 1.70 13.51
C PHE A 128 -10.32 0.35 13.00
N PHE A 129 -9.28 0.34 12.15
CA PHE A 129 -8.72 -0.91 11.62
C PHE A 129 -8.01 -1.74 12.69
N HIS A 130 -7.51 -1.12 13.76
CA HIS A 130 -6.94 -1.85 14.89
C HIS A 130 -8.01 -2.59 15.73
N GLN A 131 -9.30 -2.23 15.62
CA GLN A 131 -10.34 -2.92 16.39
C GLN A 131 -10.42 -4.40 16.01
N ARG A 132 -10.50 -5.28 17.02
CA ARG A 132 -10.63 -6.74 16.83
C ARG A 132 -11.84 -7.15 15.99
N SER A 133 -12.90 -6.35 15.99
CA SER A 133 -14.10 -6.56 15.18
C SER A 133 -13.92 -6.20 13.71
N VAL A 134 -12.83 -5.51 13.35
CA VAL A 134 -12.45 -5.13 11.99
C VAL A 134 -11.31 -6.01 11.49
N ILE A 135 -10.17 -6.01 12.19
CA ILE A 135 -9.03 -6.87 11.89
C ILE A 135 -8.75 -7.78 13.10
N PRO A 136 -8.61 -9.10 12.92
CA PRO A 136 -8.22 -9.99 14.01
C PRO A 136 -6.85 -9.61 14.60
N GLU A 137 -6.74 -9.70 15.92
CA GLU A 137 -5.55 -9.30 16.67
C GLU A 137 -4.28 -9.97 16.10
N LYS A 138 -3.20 -9.18 15.92
CA LYS A 138 -1.89 -9.62 15.40
C LYS A 138 -1.92 -10.21 13.99
N ARG A 139 -3.00 -10.03 13.22
CA ARG A 139 -3.09 -10.48 11.82
C ARG A 139 -2.87 -9.37 10.80
N ALA A 140 -2.78 -8.11 11.24
CA ALA A 140 -2.45 -7.01 10.34
C ALA A 140 -0.99 -7.09 9.86
N ILE A 141 -0.76 -6.79 8.58
CA ILE A 141 0.57 -6.48 8.05
C ILE A 141 0.48 -5.15 7.32
N ILE A 142 1.34 -4.21 7.68
CA ILE A 142 1.34 -2.85 7.15
C ILE A 142 2.51 -2.73 6.19
N ILE A 143 2.21 -2.29 4.98
CA ILE A 143 3.20 -2.12 3.93
C ILE A 143 3.21 -0.64 3.56
N LEU A 144 4.35 0.04 3.74
CA LEU A 144 4.53 1.44 3.36
C LEU A 144 5.39 1.49 2.10
N PHE A 145 4.84 2.02 1.01
CA PHE A 145 5.60 2.34 -0.19
C PHE A 145 6.00 3.82 -0.19
N ILE A 146 7.31 4.06 -0.16
CA ILE A 146 7.89 5.40 -0.27
C ILE A 146 8.16 5.67 -1.75
N LEU A 147 7.26 6.44 -2.36
CA LEU A 147 7.25 6.72 -3.80
C LEU A 147 7.94 8.04 -4.16
N SER A 148 8.04 8.98 -3.22
CA SER A 148 8.67 10.30 -3.35
C SER A 148 9.20 10.81 -2.01
N GLU A 149 9.72 12.04 -2.01
CA GLU A 149 10.16 12.77 -0.80
C GLU A 149 9.03 13.60 -0.15
N ASP A 150 7.80 13.46 -0.64
CA ASP A 150 6.62 14.05 -0.01
C ASP A 150 6.11 13.16 1.12
N PHE A 151 6.50 13.53 2.34
CA PHE A 151 6.15 12.83 3.57
C PHE A 151 5.02 13.50 4.36
N ALA A 152 4.30 14.47 3.78
CA ALA A 152 3.28 15.23 4.48
C ALA A 152 2.16 14.32 5.02
N GLY A 153 2.09 14.19 6.35
CA GLY A 153 1.14 13.32 7.05
C GLY A 153 1.49 11.83 7.08
N VAL A 154 2.45 11.39 6.24
CA VAL A 154 2.89 10.00 6.16
C VAL A 154 3.58 9.60 7.46
N VAL A 155 4.47 10.44 7.97
CA VAL A 155 5.26 10.17 9.18
C VAL A 155 4.35 10.09 10.41
N GLU A 156 3.39 11.01 10.54
CA GLU A 156 2.39 10.97 11.61
C GLU A 156 1.55 9.70 11.55
N THR A 157 1.15 9.29 10.35
CA THR A 157 0.34 8.09 10.15
C THR A 157 1.13 6.84 10.44
N LEU A 158 2.41 6.78 10.04
CA LEU A 158 3.32 5.70 10.41
C LEU A 158 3.44 5.60 11.94
N PHE A 159 3.60 6.71 12.65
CA PHE A 159 3.68 6.68 14.12
C PHE A 159 2.39 6.20 14.77
N GLU A 160 1.24 6.58 14.23
CA GLU A 160 -0.05 6.08 14.69
C GLU A 160 -0.19 4.57 14.43
N LEU A 161 0.28 4.08 13.29
CA LEU A 161 0.28 2.65 12.96
C LEU A 161 1.22 1.87 13.88
N VAL A 162 2.44 2.37 14.11
CA VAL A 162 3.40 1.76 15.04
C VAL A 162 2.81 1.66 16.45
N SER A 163 2.13 2.70 16.92
CA SER A 163 1.55 2.74 18.27
C SER A 163 0.44 1.71 18.47
N HIS A 164 -0.24 1.30 17.40
CA HIS A 164 -1.33 0.32 17.42
C HIS A 164 -0.87 -1.11 17.03
N PHE A 165 -0.01 -1.26 16.03
CA PHE A 165 0.30 -2.55 15.41
C PHE A 165 1.73 -3.05 15.61
N SER A 166 2.64 -2.28 16.23
CA SER A 166 4.07 -2.62 16.39
C SER A 166 4.89 -2.62 15.09
N TRP A 167 6.18 -2.31 15.20
CA TRP A 167 7.17 -2.38 14.13
C TRP A 167 7.27 -3.75 13.46
N LYS A 168 7.07 -4.84 14.22
CA LYS A 168 7.13 -6.21 13.68
C LYS A 168 6.07 -6.51 12.61
N GLN A 169 5.02 -5.68 12.54
CA GLN A 169 3.96 -5.80 11.56
C GLN A 169 4.14 -4.82 10.39
N ILE A 170 5.22 -4.04 10.35
CA ILE A 170 5.46 -3.01 9.34
C ILE A 170 6.58 -3.44 8.40
N VAL A 171 6.37 -3.23 7.11
CA VAL A 171 7.37 -3.36 6.06
C VAL A 171 7.42 -2.07 5.26
N ILE A 172 8.57 -1.43 5.21
CA ILE A 172 8.80 -0.19 4.47
C ILE A 172 9.56 -0.53 3.19
N ILE A 173 9.10 -0.02 2.05
CA ILE A 173 9.70 -0.31 0.75
C ILE A 173 10.01 1.00 0.02
N ALA A 174 11.25 1.14 -0.43
CA ALA A 174 11.71 2.28 -1.22
C ALA A 174 12.62 1.83 -2.37
N ASP A 175 12.37 2.35 -3.57
CA ASP A 175 13.19 2.02 -4.76
C ASP A 175 14.59 2.61 -4.70
N LYS A 176 14.76 3.75 -4.03
CA LYS A 176 16.00 4.51 -3.96
C LYS A 176 16.47 4.68 -2.51
N GLN A 177 17.75 4.39 -2.29
CA GLN A 177 18.41 4.63 -1.02
C GLN A 177 18.30 6.10 -0.58
N GLU A 178 18.49 7.04 -1.51
CA GLU A 178 18.41 8.48 -1.20
C GLU A 178 17.05 8.89 -0.62
N THR A 179 15.95 8.41 -1.21
CA THR A 179 14.59 8.72 -0.74
C THR A 179 14.34 8.10 0.64
N PHE A 180 14.82 6.86 0.85
CA PHE A 180 14.75 6.22 2.16
C PHE A 180 15.56 6.95 3.22
N ASP A 181 16.78 7.38 2.93
CA ASP A 181 17.65 8.08 3.88
C ASP A 181 17.03 9.41 4.34
N LYS A 182 16.38 10.13 3.42
CA LYS A 182 15.63 11.35 3.74
C LYS A 182 14.42 11.04 4.62
N PHE A 183 13.64 10.01 4.27
CA PHE A 183 12.51 9.57 5.09
C PHE A 183 12.94 9.19 6.51
N LYS A 184 14.00 8.39 6.61
CA LYS A 184 14.63 7.98 7.86
C LYS A 184 15.06 9.16 8.70
N HIS A 185 15.76 10.14 8.08
CA HIS A 185 16.17 11.35 8.78
C HIS A 185 14.97 12.10 9.39
N VAL A 186 13.87 12.24 8.64
CA VAL A 186 12.65 12.86 9.16
C VAL A 186 12.08 12.06 10.33
N VAL A 187 11.94 10.74 10.18
CA VAL A 187 11.43 9.86 11.25
C VAL A 187 12.27 9.93 12.53
N GLU A 188 13.59 9.89 12.41
CA GLU A 188 14.53 9.93 13.55
C GLU A 188 14.54 11.30 14.24
N SER A 189 14.36 12.39 13.49
CA SER A 189 14.35 13.75 14.03
C SER A 189 13.08 14.08 14.85
N GLU A 190 11.99 13.37 14.58
CA GLU A 190 10.65 13.68 15.07
C GLU A 190 10.36 13.13 16.47
N ARG A 191 10.77 11.88 16.66
CA ARG A 191 10.57 11.13 17.89
C ARG A 191 11.81 10.28 18.00
N ASN A 192 12.50 10.34 19.14
CA ASN A 192 13.74 9.62 19.42
C ASN A 192 13.57 8.09 19.25
N PHE A 193 13.46 7.64 18.01
CA PHE A 193 13.16 6.27 17.61
C PHE A 193 14.45 5.49 17.45
N TYR A 194 14.36 4.17 17.65
CA TYR A 194 15.49 3.28 17.50
C TYR A 194 15.72 3.00 16.01
N HIS A 195 16.88 3.43 15.52
CA HIS A 195 17.39 3.18 14.17
C HIS A 195 17.21 1.74 13.69
N GLU A 196 17.46 0.79 14.59
CA GLU A 196 17.42 -0.65 14.32
C GLU A 196 16.02 -1.13 13.91
N ASP A 197 14.95 -0.56 14.47
CA ASP A 197 13.57 -0.94 14.13
C ASP A 197 13.23 -0.50 12.70
N LEU A 198 13.64 0.71 12.32
CA LEU A 198 13.36 1.26 10.99
C LEU A 198 14.12 0.48 9.92
N GLU A 199 15.43 0.28 10.09
CA GLU A 199 16.24 -0.47 9.12
C GLU A 199 15.83 -1.94 9.04
N GLY A 200 15.58 -2.59 10.18
CA GLY A 200 15.16 -3.99 10.23
C GLY A 200 13.79 -4.25 9.59
N SER A 201 12.97 -3.20 9.45
CA SER A 201 11.63 -3.25 8.83
C SER A 201 11.64 -2.77 7.38
N SER A 202 12.80 -2.48 6.78
CA SER A 202 12.88 -1.81 5.47
C SER A 202 13.52 -2.68 4.38
N VAL A 203 12.98 -2.56 3.16
CA VAL A 203 13.53 -3.11 1.93
C VAL A 203 13.83 -1.96 0.97
N VAL A 204 15.11 -1.72 0.71
CA VAL A 204 15.57 -0.52 -0.01
C VAL A 204 16.42 -0.93 -1.21
N GLY A 205 16.23 -0.24 -2.33
CA GLY A 205 17.04 -0.42 -3.54
C GLY A 205 16.52 -1.45 -4.54
N LEU A 206 15.36 -2.06 -4.28
CA LEU A 206 14.66 -2.87 -5.28
C LEU A 206 13.85 -1.97 -6.21
N SER A 207 13.98 -2.18 -7.52
CA SER A 207 13.07 -1.54 -8.48
C SER A 207 11.62 -1.99 -8.25
N TRP A 208 10.65 -1.16 -8.61
CA TRP A 208 9.22 -1.52 -8.47
C TRP A 208 8.85 -2.79 -9.23
N LYS A 209 9.53 -3.07 -10.35
CA LYS A 209 9.42 -4.34 -11.08
C LYS A 209 9.88 -5.54 -10.25
N GLU A 210 10.99 -5.43 -9.53
CA GLU A 210 11.48 -6.49 -8.63
C GLU A 210 10.53 -6.65 -7.44
N VAL A 211 10.06 -5.54 -6.85
CA VAL A 211 9.03 -5.56 -5.80
C VAL A 211 7.77 -6.28 -6.29
N SER A 212 7.29 -5.96 -7.50
CA SER A 212 6.15 -6.63 -8.13
C SER A 212 6.37 -8.13 -8.22
N SER A 213 7.55 -8.55 -8.68
CA SER A 213 7.90 -9.97 -8.85
C SER A 213 7.88 -10.70 -7.51
N VAL A 214 8.45 -10.10 -6.46
CA VAL A 214 8.45 -10.66 -5.09
C VAL A 214 7.03 -10.73 -4.53
N PHE A 215 6.21 -9.70 -4.73
CA PHE A 215 4.82 -9.71 -4.29
C PHE A 215 4.00 -10.78 -5.00
N GLU A 216 4.13 -10.92 -6.31
CA GLU A 216 3.40 -11.92 -7.08
C GLU A 216 3.77 -13.35 -6.66
N GLU A 217 5.07 -13.60 -6.46
CA GLU A 217 5.55 -14.86 -5.91
C GLU A 217 5.00 -15.13 -4.50
N ALA A 218 5.10 -14.14 -3.61
CA ALA A 218 4.60 -14.25 -2.23
C ALA A 218 3.09 -14.47 -2.18
N MET A 219 2.32 -13.83 -3.06
CA MET A 219 0.86 -14.01 -3.13
C MET A 219 0.45 -15.32 -3.80
N GLY A 220 1.41 -16.13 -4.28
CA GLY A 220 1.14 -17.36 -5.02
C GLY A 220 0.37 -17.08 -6.31
N ILE A 221 0.52 -15.89 -6.87
CA ILE A 221 -0.03 -15.54 -8.17
C ILE A 221 0.84 -16.28 -9.18
N GLU A 222 0.34 -17.40 -9.70
CA GLU A 222 0.90 -17.97 -10.91
C GLU A 222 0.77 -16.92 -12.00
N VAL A 223 1.85 -16.16 -12.24
CA VAL A 223 1.97 -15.42 -13.48
C VAL A 223 1.82 -16.46 -14.58
N GLU A 224 0.77 -16.37 -15.39
CA GLU A 224 0.69 -17.11 -16.66
C GLU A 224 1.85 -16.60 -17.53
N SER A 225 3.02 -17.18 -17.28
CA SER A 225 4.16 -17.08 -18.13
C SER A 225 3.84 -17.94 -19.33
N ASP A 226 3.57 -17.29 -20.47
CA ASP A 226 3.70 -17.92 -21.78
C ASP A 226 5.17 -18.36 -21.90
N CYS A 227 5.46 -19.59 -21.44
CA CYS A 227 6.79 -20.14 -21.55
C CYS A 227 7.04 -20.37 -23.03
N LYS A 228 7.86 -19.53 -23.66
CA LYS A 228 8.14 -19.64 -25.10
C LYS A 228 9.46 -20.35 -25.33
N VAL A 229 9.42 -21.46 -26.06
CA VAL A 229 10.62 -22.21 -26.44
C VAL A 229 10.91 -22.02 -27.93
N PRO A 230 12.18 -21.85 -28.32
CA PRO A 230 12.58 -21.82 -29.72
C PRO A 230 12.43 -23.21 -30.33
N THR A 231 11.79 -23.26 -31.49
CA THR A 231 11.67 -24.48 -32.32
C THR A 231 12.88 -24.65 -33.22
N SER A 232 13.02 -25.82 -33.83
CA SER A 232 14.09 -26.10 -34.82
C SER A 232 14.03 -25.23 -36.08
N SER A 233 12.90 -24.53 -36.32
CA SER A 233 12.77 -23.54 -37.40
C SER A 233 13.13 -22.12 -36.99
N GLY A 234 13.49 -21.89 -35.72
CA GLY A 234 13.73 -20.56 -35.15
C GLY A 234 12.47 -19.79 -34.76
N ALA A 235 11.28 -20.37 -34.95
CA ALA A 235 10.02 -19.79 -34.46
C ALA A 235 9.87 -20.04 -32.94
N MET A 236 9.25 -19.09 -32.24
CA MET A 236 8.92 -19.23 -30.81
C MET A 236 7.56 -19.92 -30.65
N MET A 237 7.50 -21.01 -29.88
CA MET A 237 6.28 -21.74 -29.55
C MET A 237 5.91 -21.51 -28.08
N THR A 238 4.65 -21.17 -27.79
CA THR A 238 4.12 -21.15 -26.42
C THR A 238 3.92 -22.59 -25.94
N VAL A 239 4.54 -22.94 -24.81
CA VAL A 239 4.38 -24.24 -24.16
C VAL A 239 3.05 -24.23 -23.40
N ASP A 240 2.00 -24.75 -24.03
CA ASP A 240 0.71 -24.92 -23.37
C ASP A 240 0.76 -25.97 -22.24
N LYS A 241 -0.24 -25.88 -21.34
CA LYS A 241 -0.44 -26.54 -20.03
C LYS A 241 -0.33 -28.09 -19.99
N ILE A 242 0.13 -28.76 -21.04
CA ILE A 242 0.24 -30.22 -21.19
C ILE A 242 1.35 -30.81 -20.28
N PHE A 243 2.29 -30.00 -19.78
CA PHE A 243 3.40 -30.46 -18.93
C PHE A 243 3.18 -30.33 -17.42
N ARG A 244 1.99 -29.90 -16.96
CA ARG A 244 1.65 -29.95 -15.53
C ARG A 244 1.30 -31.40 -15.18
N ALA A 245 2.22 -32.12 -14.55
CA ALA A 245 1.94 -33.43 -13.97
C ALA A 245 0.77 -33.31 -12.98
N THR A 246 -0.14 -34.27 -13.08
CA THR A 246 -1.37 -34.37 -12.27
C THR A 246 -1.08 -34.66 -10.81
#